data_AF-A0ABD4Q9U2-F1
#
_entry.id   AF-A0ABD4Q9U2-F1
#
_cell.length_a   1.000
_cell.length_b   1.000
_cell.length_c   1.000
_cell.angle_alpha   90.00
_cell.angle_beta   90.00
_cell.angle_gamma   90.00
#
_symmetry.space_group_name_H-M   'P 1'
#
loop_
_entity.id
_entity.type
_entity.pdbx_description
1 polymer ?
#
loop_
_entity_poly.entity_id
_entity_poly.type
_entity_poly.pdbx_seq_one_letter_code
_entity_poly.pdbx_strand_id
1 'polypeptide(L)'
;DRYEIIAGERRFRAAKIAGLTEVPVLVKDVDDQTTAAMALIENMQREDLNPLEEAQGIHRLITDFNFTHEQAAVAVGRSRSAV
;
A
#
# COMPACT_ATOMS: atom_id res chain seq x y z
N ASP A 1 -15.79 11.47 14.75
CA ASP A 1 -15.07 10.50 13.89
C ASP A 1 -13.90 11.15 13.18
N ARG A 2 -12.78 10.43 13.06
CA ARG A 2 -11.59 10.85 12.31
C ARG A 2 -11.19 9.70 11.41
N TYR A 3 -10.72 10.02 10.20
CA TYR A 3 -10.18 9.04 9.25
C TYR A 3 -8.66 9.14 9.22
N GLU A 4 -7.99 8.01 9.01
CA GLU A 4 -6.56 7.93 8.79
C GLU A 4 -6.24 7.68 7.31
N ILE A 5 -5.16 8.29 6.82
CA ILE A 5 -4.72 8.13 5.44
C ILE A 5 -3.82 6.90 5.36
N ILE A 6 -4.37 5.83 4.77
CA ILE A 6 -3.64 4.58 4.51
C ILE A 6 -2.72 4.73 3.29
N ALA A 7 -3.20 5.40 2.25
CA ALA A 7 -2.46 5.62 1.01
C ALA A 7 -2.83 6.96 0.36
N GLY A 8 -1.87 7.57 -0.33
CA GLY A 8 -2.11 8.80 -1.09
C GLY A 8 -1.76 10.11 -0.37
N GLU A 9 -0.93 10.09 0.68
CA GLU A 9 -0.50 11.26 1.45
C GLU A 9 -0.01 12.43 0.56
N ARG A 10 0.76 12.14 -0.50
CA ARG A 10 1.24 13.16 -1.45
C ARG A 10 0.10 13.85 -2.20
N ARG A 11 -0.92 13.08 -2.62
CA ARG A 11 -2.11 13.61 -3.32
C ARG A 11 -2.97 14.44 -2.38
N PHE A 12 -3.13 13.99 -1.14
CA PHE A 12 -3.83 14.75 -0.10
C PHE A 12 -3.15 16.10 0.20
N ARG A 13 -1.80 16.11 0.32
CA ARG A 13 -1.04 17.36 0.48
C ARG A 13 -1.20 18.29 -0.72
N ALA A 14 -1.14 17.76 -1.94
CA ALA A 14 -1.36 18.54 -3.15
C ALA A 14 -2.76 19.16 -3.19
N ALA A 15 -3.80 18.42 -2.81
CA ALA A 15 -5.16 18.92 -2.71
C ALA A 15 -5.32 20.05 -1.69
N LYS A 16 -4.64 19.95 -0.53
CA LYS A 16 -4.58 21.04 0.47
C LYS A 16 -3.94 22.30 -0.11
N ILE A 17 -2.82 22.16 -0.82
CA ILE A 17 -2.14 23.30 -1.45
C ILE A 17 -3.02 23.92 -2.55
N ALA A 18 -3.77 23.09 -3.29
CA ALA A 18 -4.71 23.53 -4.30
C ALA A 18 -5.99 24.16 -3.72
N GLY A 19 -6.16 24.18 -2.39
CA GLY A 19 -7.33 24.77 -1.74
C GLY A 19 -8.63 23.98 -1.92
N LEU A 20 -8.54 22.70 -2.28
CA LEU A 20 -9.72 21.84 -2.42
C LEU A 20 -10.35 21.61 -1.03
N THR A 21 -11.65 21.89 -0.93
CA THR A 21 -12.43 21.65 0.30
C THR A 21 -12.79 20.19 0.48
N GLU A 22 -12.84 19.43 -0.62
CA GLU A 22 -13.22 18.02 -0.65
C GLU A 22 -12.31 17.23 -1.60
N VAL A 23 -12.09 15.95 -1.28
CA VAL A 23 -11.31 15.04 -2.12
C VAL A 23 -12.00 13.68 -2.18
N PRO A 24 -11.94 12.98 -3.34
CA PRO A 24 -12.46 11.63 -3.43
C PRO A 24 -11.62 10.68 -2.58
N VAL A 25 -12.29 9.93 -1.70
CA VAL A 25 -11.66 8.93 -0.82
C VAL A 25 -12.42 7.62 -0.87
N LEU A 26 -11.69 6.52 -0.68
CA LEU A 26 -12.27 5.19 -0.48
C LEU A 26 -12.14 4.82 0.99
N VAL A 27 -13.27 4.77 1.71
CA VAL A 27 -13.29 4.37 3.12
C VAL A 27 -13.26 2.84 3.19
N LYS A 28 -12.32 2.30 3.96
CA LYS A 28 -12.22 0.88 4.26
C LYS A 28 -12.14 0.70 5.78
N ASP A 29 -12.93 -0.23 6.30
CA ASP A 29 -12.75 -0.74 7.66
C ASP A 29 -11.67 -1.82 7.60
N VAL A 30 -10.48 -1.47 8.07
CA VAL A 30 -9.31 -2.35 8.10
C VAL A 30 -8.64 -2.19 9.46
N ASP A 31 -8.17 -3.31 10.02
CA ASP A 31 -7.36 -3.27 11.23
C ASP A 31 -5.98 -2.65 10.93
N ASP A 32 -5.29 -2.20 11.99
CA ASP A 32 -3.98 -1.55 11.88
C ASP A 32 -2.95 -2.45 11.17
N GLN A 33 -3.06 -3.77 11.37
CA GLN A 33 -2.20 -4.77 10.76
C GLN A 33 -2.41 -4.86 9.24
N THR A 34 -3.67 -4.90 8.78
CA THR A 34 -4.03 -4.88 7.36
C THR A 34 -3.66 -3.55 6.73
N THR A 35 -3.81 -2.44 7.45
CA THR A 35 -3.40 -1.09 7.01
C THR A 35 -1.90 -1.05 6.72
N ALA A 36 -1.08 -1.54 7.64
CA ALA A 36 0.36 -1.62 7.47
C ALA A 36 0.78 -2.56 6.32
N ALA A 37 0.09 -3.71 6.16
CA ALA A 37 0.31 -4.61 5.03
C ALA A 37 0.00 -3.93 3.69
N MET A 38 -1.10 -3.19 3.61
CA MET A 38 -1.49 -2.46 2.40
C MET A 38 -0.49 -1.37 2.03
N ALA A 39 0.01 -0.63 3.01
CA ALA A 39 1.05 0.38 2.79
C ALA A 39 2.38 -0.26 2.31
N LEU A 40 2.73 -1.43 2.83
CA LEU A 40 3.90 -2.18 2.37
C LEU A 40 3.73 -2.63 0.92
N ILE A 41 2.58 -3.21 0.56
CA ILE A 41 2.27 -3.65 -0.81
C ILE A 41 2.35 -2.49 -1.80
N GLU A 42 1.83 -1.31 -1.46
CA GLU A 42 1.92 -0.13 -2.33
C GLU A 42 3.37 0.32 -2.54
N ASN A 43 4.17 0.34 -1.48
CA ASN A 43 5.60 0.63 -1.59
C ASN A 43 6.34 -0.40 -2.45
N MET A 44 5.93 -1.67 -2.42
CA MET A 44 6.49 -2.75 -3.23
C MET A 44 6.07 -2.72 -4.72
N GLN A 45 5.03 -1.97 -5.06
CA GLN A 45 4.56 -1.83 -6.45
C GLN A 45 5.29 -0.71 -7.21
N ARG A 46 6.35 -0.14 -6.63
CA ARG A 46 7.17 0.91 -7.27
C ARG A 46 8.09 0.28 -8.33
N GLU A 47 8.23 0.96 -9.47
CA GLU A 47 8.97 0.43 -10.63
C GLU A 47 10.50 0.36 -10.41
N ASP A 48 11.03 1.02 -9.37
CA ASP A 48 12.46 1.21 -9.12
C ASP A 48 13.05 0.36 -7.98
N LEU A 49 12.33 -0.65 -7.49
CA LEU A 49 12.82 -1.55 -6.44
C LEU A 49 13.95 -2.45 -6.93
N ASN A 50 15.00 -2.55 -6.12
CA ASN A 50 16.05 -3.54 -6.35
C ASN A 50 15.64 -4.92 -5.80
N PRO A 51 16.27 -6.02 -6.26
CA PRO A 51 15.89 -7.38 -5.86
C PRO A 51 15.94 -7.64 -4.34
N LEU A 52 16.81 -6.95 -3.60
CA LEU A 52 16.90 -7.09 -2.15
C LEU A 52 15.69 -6.43 -1.45
N GLU A 53 15.27 -5.26 -1.91
CA GLU A 53 14.09 -4.56 -1.38
C GLU A 53 12.81 -5.35 -1.66
N GLU A 54 12.68 -5.93 -2.85
CA GLU A 54 11.55 -6.81 -3.19
C GLU A 54 11.53 -8.04 -2.27
N ALA A 55 12.66 -8.71 -2.06
CA ALA A 55 12.77 -9.86 -1.17
C ALA A 55 12.44 -9.49 0.30
N GLN A 56 12.91 -8.34 0.79
CA GLN A 56 12.59 -7.85 2.12
C GLN A 56 11.11 -7.55 2.30
N GLY A 57 10.47 -6.94 1.30
CA GLY A 57 9.04 -6.69 1.31
C GLY A 57 8.22 -7.97 1.36
N ILE A 58 8.56 -8.97 0.52
CA ILE A 58 7.91 -10.29 0.53
C ILE A 58 8.09 -10.97 1.89
N HIS A 59 9.30 -10.91 2.45
CA HIS A 59 9.58 -11.51 3.77
C HIS A 59 8.68 -10.91 4.85
N ARG A 60 8.55 -9.57 4.89
CA ARG A 60 7.69 -8.88 5.86
C ARG A 60 6.22 -9.21 5.67
N LEU A 61 5.73 -9.36 4.44
CA LEU A 61 4.36 -9.86 4.20
C LEU A 61 4.11 -11.21 4.87
N ILE A 62 5.09 -12.11 4.81
CA ILE A 62 4.98 -13.45 5.39
C ILE A 62 5.11 -13.40 6.92
N THR A 63 6.12 -12.68 7.46
CA THR A 63 6.44 -12.72 8.90
C THR A 63 5.57 -11.79 9.73
N ASP A 64 5.30 -10.58 9.25
CA ASP A 64 4.67 -9.51 10.04
C ASP A 64 3.14 -9.55 9.85
N PHE A 65 2.68 -10.09 8.71
CA PHE A 65 1.27 -10.07 8.29
C PHE A 65 0.68 -11.47 8.05
N ASN A 66 1.44 -12.54 8.32
CA ASN A 66 1.01 -13.94 8.17
C ASN A 66 0.52 -14.31 6.75
N PHE A 67 1.04 -13.65 5.71
CA PHE A 67 0.71 -14.04 4.34
C PHE A 67 1.37 -15.38 4.00
N THR A 68 0.67 -16.21 3.25
CA THR A 68 1.32 -17.33 2.57
C THR A 68 2.22 -16.81 1.45
N HIS A 69 3.18 -17.63 1.01
CA HIS A 69 4.01 -17.31 -0.15
C HIS A 69 3.16 -17.01 -1.40
N GLU A 70 2.05 -17.73 -1.59
CA GLU A 70 1.11 -17.49 -2.68
C GLU A 70 0.39 -16.15 -2.53
N GLN A 71 -0.11 -15.81 -1.34
CA GLN A 71 -0.77 -14.53 -1.07
C GLN A 71 0.18 -13.34 -1.30
N ALA A 72 1.43 -13.46 -0.83
CA ALA A 72 2.46 -12.45 -1.05
C ALA A 72 2.78 -12.28 -2.55
N ALA A 73 2.93 -13.39 -3.30
CA ALA A 73 3.18 -13.36 -4.73
C ALA A 73 2.02 -12.71 -5.51
N VAL A 74 0.76 -13.02 -5.15
CA VAL A 74 -0.42 -12.42 -5.79
C VAL A 74 -0.54 -10.93 -5.47
N ALA A 75 -0.26 -10.53 -4.22
CA ALA A 75 -0.33 -9.14 -3.78
C ALA A 75 0.69 -8.25 -4.51
N VAL A 76 1.90 -8.76 -4.73
CA VAL A 76 2.98 -8.05 -5.45
C VAL A 76 2.77 -8.14 -6.97
N GLY A 77 2.34 -9.28 -7.50
CA GLY A 77 2.26 -9.57 -8.94
C GLY A 77 1.05 -9.00 -9.68
N ARG A 78 -0.02 -8.59 -9.00
CA ARG A 78 -1.26 -8.12 -9.67
C ARG A 78 -1.10 -6.85 -10.51
N SER A 79 -0.10 -5.99 -10.29
CA SER A 79 0.11 -4.80 -11.16
C SER A 79 1.06 -5.06 -12.33
N ARG A 80 2.07 -5.93 -12.19
CA ARG A 80 3.00 -6.29 -13.29
C ARG A 80 2.29 -7.00 -14.45
N SER A 81 1.20 -7.73 -14.16
CA SER A 81 0.41 -8.46 -15.18
C SER A 81 -0.82 -7.69 -15.66
N ALA A 82 -1.02 -6.43 -15.26
CA ALA A 82 -2.12 -5.58 -15.71
C ALA A 82 -1.73 -4.67 -16.88
N VAL A 83 -0.77 -5.11 -17.70
CA VAL A 83 -0.35 -4.45 -18.96
C VAL A 83 -0.86 -5.24 -20.15
#